data_AF-A0A968Y520-F1
#
_entry.id   AF-A0A968Y520-F1
#
_cell.length_a   1.000
_cell.length_b   1.000
_cell.length_c   1.000
_cell.angle_alpha   90.00
_cell.angle_beta   90.00
_cell.angle_gamma   90.00
#
_symmetry.space_group_name_H-M   'P 1'
#
loop_
_entity.id
_entity.type
_entity.pdbx_description
1 polymer ?
#
loop_
_entity_poly.entity_id
_entity_poly.type
_entity_poly.pdbx_seq_one_letter_code
_entity_poly.pdbx_strand_id
1 'polypeptide(L)' 'MFGLGLPEMGIIAVVAILIFGPKKIPELGNALGKTLRSFKEGVGQSEDESVSKDKEIEEEDKPKI' A
#
# COMPACT_ATOMS: atom_id res chain seq x y z
N MET A 1 16.40 0.31 -31.82
CA MET A 1 17.32 -0.71 -31.28
C MET A 1 16.77 -1.12 -29.92
N PHE A 2 16.36 -2.39 -29.78
CA PHE A 2 15.78 -3.01 -28.57
C PHE A 2 14.96 -2.09 -27.66
N GLY A 3 13.71 -1.82 -28.06
CA GLY A 3 12.74 -1.22 -27.17
C GLY A 3 12.44 -2.20 -26.05
N LEU A 4 12.75 -1.86 -24.81
CA LEU A 4 12.27 -2.59 -23.63
C LEU A 4 10.76 -2.41 -23.56
N GLY A 5 10.05 -3.29 -24.26
CA GLY A 5 8.60 -3.33 -24.28
C GLY A 5 8.06 -4.21 -23.16
N LEU A 6 6.72 -4.23 -23.09
CA LEU A 6 5.99 -5.18 -22.26
C LEU A 6 6.36 -6.66 -22.55
N PRO A 7 6.63 -7.09 -23.80
CA PRO A 7 7.01 -8.47 -24.08
C PRO A 7 8.33 -8.88 -23.41
N GLU A 8 9.36 -8.04 -23.50
CA GLU A 8 10.69 -8.30 -22.92
C GLU A 8 10.62 -8.35 -21.39
N MET A 9 9.87 -7.43 -20.77
CA MET A 9 9.62 -7.46 -19.32
C MET A 9 8.86 -8.71 -18.89
N GLY A 10 7.93 -9.21 -19.71
CA GLY A 10 7.23 -10.46 -19.48
C GLY A 10 8.17 -11.66 -19.44
N ILE A 11 9.12 -11.76 -20.39
CA ILE A 11 10.11 -12.85 -20.43
C ILE A 11 10.99 -12.82 -19.17
N ILE A 12 11.47 -11.64 -18.76
CA ILE A 12 12.27 -11.48 -17.54
C ILE A 12 11.47 -11.91 -16.31
N ALA A 13 10.21 -11.50 -16.22
CA ALA A 13 9.32 -11.89 -15.13
C ALA A 13 9.10 -13.41 -15.06
N VAL A 14 8.92 -14.08 -16.21
CA VAL A 14 8.79 -15.54 -16.27
C VAL A 14 10.06 -16.23 -15.76
N VAL A 15 11.25 -15.79 -16.20
CA VAL A 15 12.52 -16.36 -15.73
C VAL A 15 12.70 -16.13 -14.22
N ALA A 16 12.38 -14.94 -13.72
CA ALA A 16 12.42 -14.63 -12.30
C ALA A 16 11.46 -15.53 -11.49
N ILE A 17 10.25 -15.77 -12.01
CA ILE A 17 9.27 -16.67 -11.38
C ILE A 17 9.75 -18.12 -11.40
N LEU A 18 10.49 -18.57 -12.40
CA LEU A 18 11.07 -19.92 -12.40
C LEU A 18 12.16 -20.08 -11.35
N ILE A 19 12.97 -19.05 -11.12
CA ILE A 19 14.06 -19.07 -10.12
C ILE A 19 13.49 -18.94 -8.69
N PHE A 20 12.64 -17.94 -8.46
CA PHE A 20 12.12 -17.64 -7.12
C PHE A 20 10.83 -18.39 -6.78
N GLY A 21 10.09 -18.86 -7.78
CA GLY A 21 8.78 -19.49 -7.62
C GLY A 21 7.63 -18.48 -7.58
N PRO A 22 6.44 -18.84 -8.12
CA PRO A 22 5.28 -17.93 -8.18
C PRO A 22 4.73 -17.56 -6.81
N LYS A 23 5.00 -18.38 -5.78
CA LYS A 23 4.57 -18.13 -4.39
C LYS A 23 5.40 -17.04 -3.70
N LYS A 24 6.66 -16.82 -4.12
CA LYS A 24 7.54 -15.82 -3.48
C LYS A 24 7.20 -14.39 -3.85
N ILE A 25 6.63 -14.15 -5.03
CA ILE A 25 6.18 -12.81 -5.44
C ILE A 25 5.08 -12.23 -4.53
N PRO A 26 3.95 -12.94 -4.26
CA PRO A 26 2.93 -12.44 -3.34
C PRO A 26 3.41 -12.43 -1.88
N GLU A 27 4.29 -13.35 -1.48
CA GLU A 27 4.89 -13.35 -0.13
C GLU A 27 5.72 -12.07 0.11
N LEU A 28 6.60 -11.72 -0.84
CA LEU A 28 7.37 -10.48 -0.82
C LEU A 28 6.47 -9.24 -0.89
N GLY A 29 5.47 -9.23 -1.77
CA GLY A 29 4.51 -8.14 -1.87
C GLY A 29 3.73 -7.89 -0.57
N ASN A 30 3.32 -8.95 0.12
CA ASN A 30 2.66 -8.83 1.43
C ASN A 30 3.61 -8.28 2.52
N ALA A 31 4.86 -8.72 2.55
CA ALA A 31 5.85 -8.22 3.51
C ALA A 31 6.19 -6.74 3.26
N LEU A 32 6.44 -6.37 2.00
CA LEU A 32 6.69 -4.99 1.59
C LEU A 32 5.45 -4.11 1.80
N GLY A 33 4.26 -4.62 1.49
CA GLY A 33 3.00 -3.90 1.68
C GLY A 33 2.71 -3.58 3.14
N LYS A 34 2.94 -4.53 4.04
CA LYS A 34 2.85 -4.30 5.50
C LYS A 34 3.85 -3.24 5.95
N THR A 35 5.10 -3.34 5.49
CA THR A 35 6.16 -2.38 5.83
C THR A 35 5.81 -0.98 5.32
N LEU A 36 5.35 -0.86 4.08
CA LEU A 36 4.97 0.41 3.48
C LEU A 36 3.72 1.00 4.13
N ARG A 37 2.78 0.15 4.57
CA ARG A 37 1.58 0.55 5.32
C ARG A 37 1.95 1.12 6.68
N SER A 38 2.78 0.43 7.45
CA SER A 38 3.27 0.92 8.76
C SER A 38 4.13 2.17 8.60
N PHE A 39 4.93 2.26 7.54
CA PHE A 39 5.69 3.47 7.21
C PHE A 39 4.75 4.65 6.91
N LYS A 40 3.72 4.44 6.09
CA LYS A 40 2.71 5.46 5.78
C LYS A 40 1.93 5.88 7.03
N GLU A 41 1.59 4.95 7.92
CA GLU A 41 0.89 5.26 9.18
C GLU A 41 1.78 6.05 10.14
N GLY A 42 3.07 5.70 10.28
CA GLY A 42 4.01 6.44 11.12
C GLY A 42 4.33 7.84 10.60
N VAL A 43 4.48 8.00 9.28
CA VAL A 43 4.63 9.32 8.64
C VAL A 43 3.33 10.12 8.76
N GLY A 44 2.18 9.50 8.48
CA GLY A 44 0.87 10.14 8.56
C GLY A 44 0.48 10.56 9.97
N GLN A 45 0.80 9.79 11.01
CA GLN A 45 0.59 10.20 12.41
C GLN A 45 1.44 11.42 12.78
N SER A 46 2.63 11.58 12.20
CA SER A 46 3.47 12.77 12.41
C SER A 46 2.88 14.03 11.74
N GLU A 47 2.01 13.87 10.73
CA GLU A 47 1.26 14.98 10.10
C GLU A 47 -0.12 15.20 10.76
N ASP A 48 -0.76 14.14 11.28
CA ASP A 48 -2.15 14.16 11.79
C ASP A 48 -2.27 14.54 13.28
N GLU A 49 -1.19 14.48 14.09
CA GLU A 49 -1.19 15.12 15.42
C GLU A 49 -1.40 16.65 15.37
N SER A 50 -1.39 17.25 14.17
CA SER A 50 -1.81 18.64 13.92
C SER A 50 -3.29 18.80 13.50
N VAL A 51 -4.01 17.72 13.17
CA VAL A 51 -5.34 17.79 12.49
C VAL A 51 -6.44 16.94 13.17
N SER A 52 -6.10 16.09 14.15
CA SER A 52 -7.09 15.36 14.94
C SER A 52 -7.69 16.19 16.10
N LYS A 53 -8.57 17.15 15.80
CA LYS A 53 -9.62 17.60 16.75
C LYS A 53 -10.95 18.03 16.12
N ASP A 54 -11.18 17.84 14.82
CA ASP A 54 -12.37 18.39 14.13
C ASP A 54 -13.35 17.34 13.57
N LYS A 55 -13.40 16.10 14.11
CA LYS A 55 -14.36 15.08 13.64
C LYS A 55 -15.07 14.27 14.73
N GLU A 56 -15.36 14.88 15.87
CA GLU A 56 -16.23 14.28 16.90
C GLU A 56 -17.30 15.26 17.42
N ILE A 57 -17.92 16.04 16.52
CA ILE A 57 -19.09 16.87 16.82
C ILE A 57 -20.09 16.76 15.67
N GLU A 58 -20.61 15.58 15.38
CA GLU A 58 -21.75 15.47 14.46
C GLU A 58 -22.59 14.21 14.68
N GLU A 59 -22.85 13.81 15.94
CA GLU A 59 -23.92 12.85 16.24
C GLU A 59 -24.38 12.93 17.70
N GLU A 60 -25.00 14.05 18.13
CA GLU A 60 -25.96 14.08 19.27
C GLU A 60 -26.59 15.48 19.45
N ASP A 61 -27.39 15.95 18.49
CA ASP A 61 -28.49 16.90 18.81
C ASP A 61 -29.57 16.88 17.72
N LYS A 62 -30.39 15.82 17.71
CA LYS A 62 -31.75 15.94 17.18
C LYS A 62 -32.67 16.06 18.39
N PRO A 63 -33.27 17.24 18.66
CA PRO A 63 -34.23 17.36 19.73
C PRO A 63 -35.42 16.45 19.43
N LYS A 64 -35.65 15.47 20.31
CA LYS A 64 -37.01 15.00 20.59
C LYS A 64 -37.72 16.16 21.26
N ILE A 65 -38.73 16.71 20.60
CA ILE A 65 -40.05 17.18 21.08
C ILE A 65 -40.65 18.07 19.97
#